data_AF-A0A067C2X7-F1
#
_entry.id   AF-A0A067C2X7-F1
#
_cell.length_a   1.000
_cell.length_b   1.000
_cell.length_c   1.000
_cell.angle_alpha   90.00
_cell.angle_beta   90.00
_cell.angle_gamma   90.00
#
_symmetry.space_group_name_H-M   'P 1'
#
loop_
_entity.id
_entity.type
_entity.pdbx_description
1 polymer ?
#
loop_
_entity_poly.entity_id
_entity_poly.type
_entity_poly.pdbx_seq_one_letter_code
_entity_poly.pdbx_strand_id
1 'polypeptide(L)'
;MSSLVSTSSAGKHGGVPLSPAWACGNEIDNASELIAFQILLIVLTVLALNGDVYITFEGIRGLIAGKPVLTYAVLSGLERRKVLTLLIALNAAPSLLYLDVARIYVFSANGDKIWCLSCLLVATFVSFTLLAGLSLLSAVPLPLPTKCVAYSAPIFLYTSIVTVSWTLSSNTNFMKANNMLFAGAAELAMNFNGVSWPSGSYVPYGVATVVELFPQEILYPVFGSLLFSISVATLRLYWSTHALVLNLEWCASNGFLSHCTVPRVLTSLPLHPSQAIKIGNKIFCRPSTMALLGYASVTETEKHSLGVVPYDPKPHKVTETYVVSVYWLGLAMLPTTFAWLRPSVAGVVVENHFKVQRQPRTAEALDRDHVYRYTRGNCVT
;
A
#
# COMPACT_ATOMS: atom_id res chain seq x y z
N MET A 1 -15.91 6.89 -27.05
CA MET A 1 -17.09 7.50 -27.71
C MET A 1 -18.14 6.40 -27.85
N SER A 2 -19.24 6.44 -27.09
CA SER A 2 -20.19 5.31 -27.00
C SER A 2 -21.22 5.33 -28.13
N SER A 3 -21.22 4.32 -29.00
CA SER A 3 -22.34 4.10 -29.93
C SER A 3 -23.41 3.22 -29.27
N LEU A 4 -24.50 3.83 -28.83
CA LEU A 4 -25.67 3.12 -28.34
C LEU A 4 -26.56 2.73 -29.52
N VAL A 5 -26.57 1.44 -29.87
CA VAL A 5 -27.56 0.88 -30.81
C VAL A 5 -28.79 0.50 -29.99
N SER A 6 -29.87 1.26 -30.12
CA SER A 6 -31.16 0.83 -29.58
C SER A 6 -31.75 -0.23 -30.50
N THR A 7 -31.85 -1.46 -30.02
CA THR A 7 -32.64 -2.50 -30.69
C THR A 7 -33.97 -2.60 -29.98
N SER A 8 -35.09 -2.43 -30.68
CA SER A 8 -36.40 -2.69 -30.10
C SER A 8 -36.70 -4.19 -30.11
N SER A 9 -37.22 -4.74 -29.02
CA SER A 9 -37.87 -6.06 -29.09
C SER A 9 -39.30 -5.85 -29.62
N ALA A 10 -39.57 -6.39 -30.80
CA ALA A 10 -40.90 -6.40 -31.38
C ALA A 10 -41.71 -7.57 -30.80
N GLY A 11 -42.94 -7.31 -30.39
CA GLY A 11 -43.84 -8.39 -29.96
C GLY A 11 -44.06 -9.39 -31.08
N LYS A 12 -43.88 -10.69 -30.76
CA LYS A 12 -43.95 -11.83 -31.70
C LYS A 12 -45.19 -11.86 -32.62
N HIS A 13 -46.28 -11.19 -32.22
CA HIS A 13 -47.53 -11.13 -32.99
C HIS A 13 -48.01 -9.72 -33.35
N GLY A 14 -47.33 -8.66 -32.88
CA GLY A 14 -47.81 -7.28 -33.04
C GLY A 14 -46.95 -6.40 -33.93
N GLY A 15 -45.66 -6.73 -34.13
CA GLY A 15 -44.73 -5.84 -34.87
C GLY A 15 -44.47 -4.48 -34.20
N VAL A 16 -45.16 -4.18 -33.09
CA VAL A 16 -45.00 -2.97 -32.30
C VAL A 16 -43.79 -3.14 -31.36
N PRO A 17 -42.88 -2.16 -31.29
CA PRO A 17 -41.79 -2.17 -30.31
C PRO A 17 -42.38 -2.10 -28.90
N LEU A 18 -42.28 -3.20 -28.15
CA LEU A 18 -42.90 -3.33 -26.81
C LEU A 18 -41.93 -3.05 -25.68
N SER A 19 -40.62 -3.09 -25.97
CA SER A 19 -39.59 -2.68 -25.01
C SER A 19 -38.31 -2.32 -25.75
N PRO A 20 -37.68 -1.17 -25.47
CA PRO A 20 -36.32 -0.91 -25.91
C PRO A 20 -35.40 -1.96 -25.27
N ALA A 21 -34.83 -2.85 -26.09
CA ALA A 21 -33.77 -3.74 -25.63
C ALA A 21 -32.45 -2.97 -25.70
N TRP A 22 -31.82 -2.80 -24.54
CA TRP A 22 -30.52 -2.14 -24.43
C TRP A 22 -29.41 -3.11 -24.83
N ALA A 23 -28.95 -3.01 -26.08
CA ALA A 23 -27.65 -3.51 -26.48
C ALA A 23 -26.60 -2.45 -26.14
N CYS A 24 -26.23 -2.33 -24.86
CA CYS A 24 -25.18 -1.43 -24.42
C CYS A 24 -23.81 -2.03 -24.74
N GLY A 25 -23.23 -1.67 -25.89
CA GLY A 25 -21.80 -1.81 -26.14
C GLY A 25 -21.10 -0.54 -25.66
N ASN A 26 -20.24 -0.66 -24.66
CA ASN A 26 -19.39 0.45 -24.23
C ASN A 26 -17.99 0.24 -24.81
N GLU A 27 -17.58 1.13 -25.71
CA GLU A 27 -16.21 1.20 -26.18
C GLU A 27 -15.48 2.28 -25.39
N ILE A 28 -14.44 1.86 -24.67
CA ILE A 28 -13.55 2.75 -23.93
C ILE A 28 -12.43 3.14 -24.90
N ASP A 29 -12.37 4.42 -25.25
CA ASP A 29 -11.28 4.96 -26.06
C ASP A 29 -9.95 4.72 -25.32
N ASN A 30 -8.90 4.30 -26.03
CA ASN A 30 -7.56 4.03 -25.49
C ASN A 30 -7.51 2.92 -24.40
N ALA A 31 -8.43 1.95 -24.43
CA ALA A 31 -8.42 0.81 -23.50
C ALA A 31 -7.08 0.05 -23.47
N SER A 32 -6.39 -0.06 -24.62
CA SER A 32 -5.08 -0.70 -24.73
C SER A 32 -3.99 0.02 -23.94
N GLU A 33 -3.99 1.35 -23.95
CA GLU A 33 -3.04 2.17 -23.18
C GLU A 33 -3.27 2.04 -21.68
N LEU A 34 -4.54 2.04 -21.25
CA LEU A 34 -4.90 1.85 -19.84
C LEU A 34 -4.48 0.46 -19.33
N ILE A 35 -4.70 -0.59 -20.13
CA ILE A 35 -4.26 -1.95 -19.80
C ILE A 35 -2.74 -2.03 -19.73
N ALA A 36 -2.02 -1.44 -20.70
CA ALA A 36 -0.57 -1.42 -20.70
C ALA A 36 0.00 -0.70 -19.47
N PHE A 37 -0.60 0.43 -19.09
CA PHE A 37 -0.24 1.16 -17.88
C PHE A 37 -0.50 0.35 -16.61
N GLN A 38 -1.63 -0.36 -16.53
CA GLN A 38 -1.93 -1.22 -15.38
C GLN A 38 -0.95 -2.40 -15.28
N ILE A 39 -0.59 -3.04 -16.40
CA ILE A 39 0.42 -4.10 -16.43
C ILE A 39 1.77 -3.58 -15.92
N LEU A 40 2.20 -2.40 -16.37
CA LEU A 40 3.42 -1.76 -15.91
C LEU A 40 3.39 -1.53 -14.39
N LEU A 41 2.29 -0.97 -13.86
CA LEU A 41 2.12 -0.73 -12.43
C LEU A 41 2.11 -2.03 -11.61
N ILE A 42 1.50 -3.09 -12.12
CA ILE A 42 1.51 -4.42 -11.48
C ILE A 42 2.95 -4.92 -11.37
N VAL A 43 3.72 -4.88 -12.46
CA VAL A 43 5.12 -5.31 -12.47
C VAL A 43 5.95 -4.49 -11.48
N LEU A 44 5.81 -3.17 -11.48
CA LEU A 44 6.50 -2.29 -10.53
C LEU A 44 6.10 -2.59 -9.08
N THR A 45 4.81 -2.87 -8.82
CA THR A 45 4.33 -3.23 -7.49
C THR A 45 4.93 -4.55 -7.01
N VAL A 46 5.00 -5.56 -7.87
CA VAL A 46 5.62 -6.86 -7.54
C VAL A 46 7.11 -6.70 -7.25
N LEU A 47 7.83 -5.90 -8.05
CA LEU A 47 9.23 -5.59 -7.80
C LEU A 47 9.42 -4.87 -6.46
N ALA A 48 8.58 -3.89 -6.15
CA ALA A 48 8.62 -3.17 -4.88
C ALA A 48 8.25 -4.06 -3.67
N LEU A 49 7.47 -5.13 -3.88
CA LEU A 49 7.06 -6.11 -2.85
C LEU A 49 8.08 -7.24 -2.64
N ASN A 50 9.10 -7.38 -3.50
CA ASN A 50 10.00 -8.54 -3.48
C ASN A 50 10.69 -8.74 -2.12
N GLY A 51 11.31 -7.67 -1.59
CA GLY A 51 11.98 -7.73 -0.28
C GLY A 51 11.02 -8.08 0.87
N ASP A 52 9.76 -7.69 0.75
CA ASP A 52 8.73 -7.96 1.74
C ASP A 52 8.25 -9.39 1.78
N VAL A 53 7.98 -9.91 0.60
CA VAL A 53 7.61 -11.31 0.40
C VAL A 53 8.73 -12.19 0.93
N TYR A 54 9.99 -11.86 0.62
CA TYR A 54 11.15 -12.61 1.08
C TYR A 54 11.28 -12.63 2.62
N ILE A 55 11.20 -11.47 3.28
CA ILE A 55 11.26 -11.39 4.75
C ILE A 55 10.12 -12.16 5.39
N THR A 56 8.92 -12.10 4.80
CA THR A 56 7.74 -12.82 5.29
C THR A 56 7.94 -14.33 5.19
N PHE A 57 8.47 -14.83 4.07
CA PHE A 57 8.78 -16.26 3.90
C PHE A 57 9.84 -16.75 4.89
N GLU A 58 10.92 -16.00 5.11
CA GLU A 58 11.93 -16.34 6.12
C GLU A 58 11.37 -16.30 7.55
N GLY A 59 10.40 -15.41 7.81
CA GLY A 59 9.62 -15.38 9.05
C GLY A 59 8.82 -16.68 9.23
N ILE A 60 8.00 -17.06 8.25
CA ILE A 60 7.19 -18.29 8.30
C ILE A 60 8.08 -19.53 8.46
N ARG A 61 9.20 -19.61 7.74
CA ARG A 61 10.17 -20.69 7.88
C ARG A 61 10.75 -20.77 9.29
N GLY A 62 11.01 -19.61 9.91
CA GLY A 62 11.42 -19.54 11.31
C GLY A 62 10.37 -20.08 12.28
N LEU A 63 9.09 -19.80 12.02
CA LEU A 63 7.94 -20.25 12.83
C LEU A 63 7.81 -21.76 12.80
N ILE A 64 7.88 -22.34 11.60
CA ILE A 64 7.83 -23.79 11.41
C ILE A 64 9.02 -24.48 12.10
N ALA A 65 10.18 -23.83 12.11
CA ALA A 65 11.38 -24.35 12.77
C ALA A 65 11.41 -24.13 14.31
N GLY A 66 10.34 -23.59 14.91
CA GLY A 66 10.26 -23.34 16.36
C GLY A 66 11.27 -22.30 16.88
N LYS A 67 11.88 -21.51 15.99
CA LYS A 67 12.83 -20.46 16.36
C LYS A 67 12.05 -19.17 16.68
N PRO A 68 12.51 -18.31 17.61
CA PRO A 68 11.87 -17.02 17.82
C PRO A 68 11.80 -16.25 16.49
N VAL A 69 10.58 -15.85 16.12
CA VAL A 69 10.25 -15.37 14.77
C VAL A 69 10.01 -13.87 14.76
N LEU A 70 10.54 -13.24 13.72
CA LEU A 70 10.15 -11.91 13.29
C LEU A 70 8.74 -11.98 12.67
N THR A 71 7.68 -11.71 13.44
CA THR A 71 6.34 -11.54 12.86
C THR A 71 6.31 -10.21 12.11
N TYR A 72 6.61 -10.29 10.81
CA TYR A 72 6.62 -9.14 9.92
C TYR A 72 5.20 -8.84 9.43
N ALA A 73 4.63 -7.70 9.81
CA ALA A 73 3.36 -7.22 9.30
C ALA A 73 3.61 -6.18 8.21
N VAL A 74 3.55 -6.61 6.94
CA VAL A 74 3.74 -5.76 5.74
C VAL A 74 2.94 -4.45 5.84
N LEU A 75 1.68 -4.57 6.26
CA LEU A 75 0.73 -3.47 6.42
C LEU A 75 1.18 -2.41 7.44
N SER A 76 1.90 -2.82 8.49
CA SER A 76 2.40 -1.92 9.54
C SER A 76 3.65 -1.15 9.12
N GLY A 77 4.37 -1.62 8.08
CA GLY A 77 5.53 -0.94 7.50
C GLY A 77 5.21 0.01 6.35
N LEU A 78 3.94 0.11 5.93
CA LEU A 78 3.53 0.88 4.74
C LEU A 78 3.83 2.38 4.84
N GLU A 79 3.83 2.96 6.05
CA GLU A 79 4.19 4.37 6.27
C GLU A 79 5.61 4.70 5.78
N ARG A 80 6.54 3.74 5.89
CA ARG A 80 7.92 3.92 5.43
C ARG A 80 8.11 3.58 3.97
N ARG A 81 7.12 2.91 3.37
CA ARG A 81 7.17 2.39 2.00
C ARG A 81 6.33 3.21 1.06
N LYS A 82 6.65 4.49 1.00
CA LYS A 82 5.88 5.50 0.25
C LYS A 82 5.70 5.11 -1.21
N VAL A 83 6.75 4.59 -1.84
CA VAL A 83 6.70 4.14 -3.24
C VAL A 83 5.76 2.95 -3.41
N LEU A 84 5.81 1.97 -2.51
CA LEU A 84 4.92 0.79 -2.56
C LEU A 84 3.46 1.21 -2.34
N THR A 85 3.21 2.03 -1.31
CA THR A 85 1.86 2.51 -0.98
C THR A 85 1.28 3.32 -2.15
N LEU A 86 2.10 4.16 -2.79
CA LEU A 86 1.70 4.91 -3.99
C LEU A 86 1.42 3.98 -5.18
N LEU A 87 2.27 3.00 -5.44
CA LEU A 87 2.07 2.04 -6.53
C LEU A 87 0.79 1.21 -6.32
N ILE A 88 0.49 0.78 -5.08
CA ILE A 88 -0.76 0.09 -4.75
C ILE A 88 -1.96 1.00 -5.00
N ALA A 89 -1.91 2.26 -4.57
CA ALA A 89 -2.97 3.22 -4.82
C ALA A 89 -3.17 3.45 -6.34
N LEU A 90 -2.09 3.66 -7.10
CA LEU A 90 -2.17 3.85 -8.55
C LEU A 90 -2.70 2.61 -9.28
N ASN A 91 -2.35 1.41 -8.84
CA ASN A 91 -2.86 0.17 -9.41
C ASN A 91 -4.36 -0.04 -9.12
N ALA A 92 -4.86 0.56 -8.02
CA ALA A 92 -6.28 0.58 -7.71
C ALA A 92 -7.04 1.74 -8.39
N ALA A 93 -6.36 2.71 -9.03
CA ALA A 93 -7.01 3.87 -9.66
C ALA A 93 -8.04 3.51 -10.77
N PRO A 94 -7.84 2.48 -11.60
CA PRO A 94 -8.86 2.05 -12.57
C PRO A 94 -10.20 1.63 -11.95
N SER A 95 -10.24 1.37 -10.63
CA SER A 95 -11.49 1.07 -9.92
C SER A 95 -12.54 2.17 -10.03
N LEU A 96 -12.13 3.43 -10.19
CA LEU A 96 -13.04 4.56 -10.41
C LEU A 96 -13.89 4.34 -11.67
N LEU A 97 -13.25 3.90 -12.75
CA LEU A 97 -13.92 3.58 -14.01
C LEU A 97 -14.81 2.33 -13.88
N TYR A 98 -14.34 1.30 -13.16
CA TYR A 98 -15.14 0.10 -12.93
C TYR A 98 -16.44 0.40 -12.19
N LEU A 99 -16.40 1.31 -11.21
CA LEU A 99 -17.59 1.74 -10.48
C LEU A 99 -18.56 2.54 -11.37
N ASP A 100 -18.03 3.43 -12.22
CA ASP A 100 -18.85 4.19 -13.17
C ASP A 100 -19.50 3.31 -14.25
N VAL A 101 -18.85 2.21 -14.64
CA VAL A 101 -19.41 1.22 -15.57
C VAL A 101 -20.41 0.30 -14.85
N ALA A 102 -20.14 -0.05 -13.59
CA ALA A 102 -20.98 -0.96 -12.81
C ALA A 102 -22.41 -0.43 -12.63
N ARG A 103 -22.61 0.91 -12.55
CA ARG A 103 -23.94 1.52 -12.39
C ARG A 103 -24.92 1.20 -13.53
N ILE A 104 -24.44 0.82 -14.72
CA ILE A 104 -25.29 0.46 -15.87
C ILE A 104 -25.95 -0.91 -15.67
N TYR A 105 -25.34 -1.78 -14.87
CA TYR A 105 -25.73 -3.17 -14.73
C TYR A 105 -26.84 -3.40 -13.70
N VAL A 106 -27.50 -2.36 -13.18
CA VAL A 106 -28.57 -2.45 -12.15
C VAL A 106 -29.60 -3.55 -12.42
N PHE A 107 -30.08 -3.65 -13.66
CA PHE A 107 -31.15 -4.59 -14.02
C PHE A 107 -30.63 -5.95 -14.51
N SER A 108 -29.32 -6.21 -14.41
CA SER A 108 -28.73 -7.49 -14.81
C SER A 108 -28.71 -8.50 -13.66
N ALA A 109 -28.75 -9.79 -13.97
CA ALA A 109 -28.76 -10.87 -12.98
C ALA A 109 -27.55 -10.87 -12.03
N ASN A 110 -26.41 -10.32 -12.46
CA ASN A 110 -25.19 -10.20 -11.65
C ASN A 110 -24.81 -8.74 -11.33
N GLY A 111 -25.70 -7.78 -11.60
CA GLY A 111 -25.42 -6.35 -11.46
C GLY A 111 -24.98 -5.94 -10.06
N ASP A 112 -25.71 -6.43 -9.06
CA ASP A 112 -25.42 -6.18 -7.65
C ASP A 112 -24.03 -6.69 -7.23
N LYS A 113 -23.60 -7.85 -7.76
CA LYS A 113 -22.27 -8.40 -7.50
C LYS A 113 -21.17 -7.55 -8.13
N ILE A 114 -21.38 -7.09 -9.36
CA ILE A 114 -20.44 -6.23 -10.09
C ILE A 114 -20.32 -4.87 -9.37
N TRP A 115 -21.44 -4.32 -8.91
CA TRP A 115 -21.49 -3.09 -8.11
C TRP A 115 -20.71 -3.24 -6.80
N CYS A 116 -21.01 -4.25 -6.00
CA CYS A 116 -20.33 -4.49 -4.73
C CYS A 116 -18.82 -4.70 -4.90
N LEU A 117 -18.40 -5.46 -5.92
CA LEU A 117 -16.98 -5.68 -6.21
C LEU A 117 -16.30 -4.38 -6.64
N SER A 118 -16.97 -3.54 -7.43
CA SER A 118 -16.44 -2.23 -7.83
C SER A 118 -16.34 -1.26 -6.65
N CYS A 119 -17.34 -1.25 -5.75
CA CYS A 119 -17.29 -0.50 -4.49
C CYS A 119 -16.10 -0.91 -3.62
N LEU A 120 -15.82 -2.22 -3.52
CA LEU A 120 -14.67 -2.75 -2.77
C LEU A 120 -13.34 -2.27 -3.36
N LEU A 121 -13.20 -2.25 -4.69
CA LEU A 121 -11.99 -1.77 -5.34
C LEU A 121 -11.79 -0.26 -5.15
N VAL A 122 -12.86 0.54 -5.22
CA VAL A 122 -12.81 1.98 -4.92
C VAL A 122 -12.49 2.23 -3.44
N ALA A 123 -13.08 1.46 -2.53
CA ALA A 123 -12.75 1.52 -1.11
C ALA A 123 -11.26 1.25 -0.87
N THR A 124 -10.70 0.28 -1.58
CA THR A 124 -9.25 -0.02 -1.55
C THR A 124 -8.44 1.17 -2.06
N PHE A 125 -8.79 1.73 -3.22
CA PHE A 125 -8.14 2.90 -3.79
C PHE A 125 -8.10 4.09 -2.82
N VAL A 126 -9.25 4.46 -2.25
CA VAL A 126 -9.36 5.62 -1.34
C VAL A 126 -8.56 5.38 -0.05
N SER A 127 -8.63 4.17 0.50
CA SER A 127 -7.92 3.81 1.74
C SER A 127 -6.41 3.88 1.59
N PHE A 128 -5.86 3.32 0.51
CA PHE A 128 -4.43 3.41 0.21
C PHE A 128 -3.98 4.82 -0.19
N THR A 129 -4.84 5.59 -0.87
CA THR A 129 -4.55 6.99 -1.22
C THR A 129 -4.44 7.87 0.03
N LEU A 130 -5.36 7.72 0.99
CA LEU A 130 -5.26 8.43 2.26
C LEU A 130 -4.02 7.99 3.04
N LEU A 131 -3.70 6.69 3.08
CA LEU A 131 -2.48 6.21 3.74
C LEU A 131 -1.21 6.77 3.08
N ALA A 132 -1.18 6.87 1.75
CA ALA A 132 -0.09 7.52 1.02
C ALA A 132 0.03 9.01 1.44
N GLY A 133 -1.08 9.74 1.51
CA GLY A 133 -1.12 11.11 2.02
C GLY A 133 -0.60 11.24 3.46
N LEU A 134 -1.02 10.35 4.37
CA LEU A 134 -0.53 10.31 5.75
C LEU A 134 0.98 10.00 5.82
N SER A 135 1.50 9.14 4.95
CA SER A 135 2.93 8.83 4.86
C SER A 135 3.77 10.00 4.33
N LEU A 136 3.18 10.85 3.49
CA LEU A 136 3.81 12.09 3.05
C LEU A 136 3.78 13.14 4.17
N LEU A 137 2.67 13.23 4.90
CA LEU A 137 2.55 14.09 6.08
C LEU A 137 3.59 13.72 7.14
N SER A 138 3.83 12.43 7.37
CA SER A 138 4.84 11.96 8.32
C SER A 138 6.29 12.23 7.85
N ALA A 139 6.48 12.57 6.57
CA ALA A 139 7.77 12.97 6.00
C ALA A 139 8.18 14.41 6.32
N VAL A 140 7.21 15.27 6.66
CA VAL A 140 7.44 16.71 6.77
C VAL A 140 8.30 17.00 8.01
N PRO A 141 9.50 17.60 7.85
CA PRO A 141 10.37 17.93 8.97
C PRO A 141 9.84 19.16 9.71
N LEU A 142 8.88 18.97 10.61
CA LEU A 142 8.34 20.05 11.44
C LEU A 142 9.26 20.34 12.63
N PRO A 143 9.58 21.60 12.98
CA PRO A 143 10.66 21.93 13.90
C PRO A 143 10.57 21.32 15.32
N LEU A 144 9.41 20.95 15.86
CA LEU A 144 9.23 20.12 17.09
C LEU A 144 7.78 19.58 17.16
N PRO A 145 7.54 18.30 17.52
CA PRO A 145 7.42 17.90 18.93
C PRO A 145 8.13 16.56 19.28
N THR A 146 8.52 16.40 20.55
CA THR A 146 9.03 15.11 21.13
C THR A 146 7.91 14.07 21.33
N LYS A 147 6.68 14.42 20.97
CA LYS A 147 5.47 13.63 21.16
C LYS A 147 4.73 13.47 19.83
N CYS A 148 4.27 12.27 19.52
CA CYS A 148 3.57 11.96 18.27
C CYS A 148 2.32 11.12 18.53
N VAL A 149 1.25 11.37 17.77
CA VAL A 149 0.01 10.56 17.86
C VAL A 149 0.24 9.22 17.16
N ALA A 150 -0.20 8.14 17.79
CA ALA A 150 -0.15 6.80 17.23
C ALA A 150 -1.47 6.46 16.51
N TYR A 151 -1.39 5.78 15.38
CA TYR A 151 -2.52 5.09 14.77
C TYR A 151 -2.11 3.68 14.34
N SER A 152 -3.07 2.82 14.03
CA SER A 152 -2.78 1.48 13.51
C SER A 152 -3.13 1.41 12.02
N ALA A 153 -2.10 1.33 11.16
CA ALA A 153 -2.29 1.23 9.71
C ALA A 153 -3.13 0.00 9.29
N PRO A 154 -2.93 -1.22 9.83
CA PRO A 154 -3.78 -2.36 9.50
C PRO A 154 -5.25 -2.16 9.91
N ILE A 155 -5.51 -1.66 11.12
CA ILE A 155 -6.89 -1.42 11.58
C ILE A 155 -7.54 -0.36 10.70
N PHE A 156 -6.83 0.72 10.39
CA PHE A 156 -7.31 1.75 9.47
C PHE A 156 -7.68 1.15 8.12
N LEU A 157 -6.78 0.41 7.47
CA LEU A 157 -7.03 -0.18 6.14
C LEU A 157 -8.21 -1.16 6.14
N TYR A 158 -8.29 -2.08 7.10
CA TYR A 158 -9.40 -3.03 7.13
C TYR A 158 -10.74 -2.35 7.44
N THR A 159 -10.76 -1.43 8.39
CA THR A 159 -12.00 -0.75 8.76
C THR A 159 -12.46 0.21 7.67
N SER A 160 -11.57 1.00 7.06
CA SER A 160 -11.91 1.87 5.93
C SER A 160 -12.46 1.11 4.74
N ILE A 161 -11.80 0.03 4.32
CA ILE A 161 -12.25 -0.78 3.18
C ILE A 161 -13.65 -1.33 3.44
N VAL A 162 -13.89 -1.90 4.61
CA VAL A 162 -15.20 -2.47 4.96
C VAL A 162 -16.27 -1.39 5.05
N THR A 163 -16.02 -0.28 5.75
CA THR A 163 -17.05 0.74 5.99
C THR A 163 -17.41 1.50 4.72
N VAL A 164 -16.42 1.85 3.87
CA VAL A 164 -16.69 2.51 2.58
C VAL A 164 -17.42 1.58 1.62
N SER A 165 -17.00 0.31 1.55
CA SER A 165 -17.68 -0.67 0.70
C SER A 165 -19.14 -0.81 1.12
N TRP A 166 -19.39 -0.91 2.42
CA TRP A 166 -20.73 -1.08 2.98
C TRP A 166 -21.65 0.13 2.74
N THR A 167 -21.15 1.35 2.93
CA THR A 167 -21.95 2.57 2.71
C THR A 167 -22.27 2.76 1.23
N LEU A 168 -21.31 2.48 0.34
CA LEU A 168 -21.46 2.68 -1.09
C LEU A 168 -22.27 1.55 -1.77
N SER A 169 -22.20 0.32 -1.28
CA SER A 169 -22.89 -0.85 -1.84
C SER A 169 -24.39 -0.90 -1.58
N SER A 170 -25.00 0.13 -0.97
CA SER A 170 -26.43 0.14 -0.70
C SER A 170 -27.25 0.12 -2.00
N ASN A 171 -28.34 -0.65 -2.02
CA ASN A 171 -29.21 -0.74 -3.20
C ASN A 171 -29.79 0.63 -3.60
N THR A 172 -30.07 1.49 -2.61
CA THR A 172 -30.51 2.87 -2.83
C THR A 172 -29.46 3.70 -3.58
N ASN A 173 -28.18 3.54 -3.24
CA ASN A 173 -27.10 4.24 -3.93
C ASN A 173 -26.90 3.68 -5.34
N PHE A 174 -27.03 2.36 -5.51
CA PHE A 174 -26.93 1.73 -6.82
C PHE A 174 -28.02 2.22 -7.78
N MET A 175 -29.29 2.24 -7.33
CA MET A 175 -30.42 2.77 -8.09
C MET A 175 -30.26 4.27 -8.39
N LYS A 176 -29.81 5.06 -7.40
CA LYS A 176 -29.58 6.50 -7.58
C LYS A 176 -28.45 6.77 -8.57
N ALA A 177 -27.36 6.01 -8.52
CA ALA A 177 -26.24 6.13 -9.46
C ALA A 177 -26.69 5.88 -10.91
N ASN A 178 -27.50 4.84 -11.11
CA ASN A 178 -28.07 4.52 -12.41
C ASN A 178 -29.05 5.60 -12.90
N ASN A 179 -29.95 6.08 -12.03
CA ASN A 179 -30.90 7.11 -12.42
C ASN A 179 -30.19 8.43 -12.80
N MET A 180 -29.12 8.79 -12.08
CA MET A 180 -28.35 10.01 -12.40
C MET A 180 -27.54 9.89 -13.70
N LEU A 181 -27.12 8.67 -14.08
CA LEU A 181 -26.53 8.43 -15.40
C LEU A 181 -27.52 8.76 -16.52
N PHE A 182 -28.78 8.35 -16.37
CA PHE A 182 -29.83 8.56 -17.38
C PHE A 182 -30.58 9.90 -17.24
N ALA A 183 -30.28 10.69 -16.21
CA ALA A 183 -30.79 12.05 -16.04
C ALA A 183 -30.01 13.10 -16.85
N GLY A 184 -28.93 12.71 -17.53
CA GLY A 184 -28.19 13.58 -18.45
C GLY A 184 -29.06 14.09 -19.59
N ALA A 185 -28.70 15.23 -20.17
CA ALA A 185 -29.40 15.75 -21.33
C ALA A 185 -29.26 14.78 -22.52
N ALA A 186 -30.36 14.56 -23.24
CA ALA A 186 -30.38 13.69 -24.41
C ALA A 186 -29.77 14.41 -25.61
N GLU A 187 -28.77 13.80 -26.24
CA GLU A 187 -28.20 14.25 -27.52
C GLU A 187 -29.18 13.94 -28.66
N LEU A 188 -29.77 12.74 -28.61
CA LEU A 188 -30.82 12.32 -29.51
C LEU A 188 -32.05 12.00 -28.69
N ALA A 189 -33.17 12.62 -29.07
CA ALA A 189 -34.45 12.40 -28.42
C ALA A 189 -35.53 12.09 -29.46
N MET A 190 -36.39 11.14 -29.11
CA MET A 190 -37.53 10.74 -29.91
C MET A 190 -38.75 11.54 -29.48
N ASN A 191 -39.35 12.29 -30.40
CA ASN A 191 -40.56 13.06 -30.11
C ASN A 191 -41.79 12.17 -30.28
N PHE A 192 -42.48 11.90 -29.17
CA PHE A 192 -43.78 11.24 -29.16
C PHE A 192 -44.84 12.22 -28.66
N ASN A 193 -45.83 12.51 -29.50
CA ASN A 193 -46.97 13.38 -29.15
C ASN A 193 -46.57 14.77 -28.60
N GLY A 194 -45.51 15.38 -29.14
CA GLY A 194 -45.03 16.70 -28.71
C GLY A 194 -44.15 16.65 -27.45
N VAL A 195 -43.90 15.47 -26.88
CA VAL A 195 -43.01 15.26 -25.74
C VAL A 195 -41.75 14.56 -26.22
N SER A 196 -40.60 15.14 -25.88
CA SER A 196 -39.28 14.62 -26.25
C SER A 196 -38.81 13.58 -25.23
N TRP A 197 -38.58 12.34 -25.67
CA TRP A 197 -38.09 11.24 -24.85
C TRP A 197 -36.64 10.90 -25.21
N PRO A 198 -35.74 10.69 -24.24
CA PRO A 198 -34.34 10.35 -24.53
C PRO A 198 -34.26 9.03 -25.31
N SER A 199 -33.61 9.04 -26.48
CA SER A 199 -33.47 7.83 -27.32
C SER A 199 -32.21 7.03 -27.00
N GLY A 200 -31.68 7.17 -25.78
CA GLY A 200 -30.47 6.50 -25.31
C GLY A 200 -29.15 7.15 -25.75
N SER A 201 -29.17 8.24 -26.52
CA SER A 201 -27.96 9.04 -26.78
C SER A 201 -27.93 10.25 -25.86
N TYR A 202 -26.87 10.41 -25.09
CA TYR A 202 -26.72 11.48 -24.09
C TYR A 202 -25.52 12.37 -24.44
N VAL A 203 -25.62 13.66 -24.15
CA VAL A 203 -24.44 14.56 -24.26
C VAL A 203 -23.34 14.04 -23.33
N PRO A 204 -22.07 14.04 -23.78
CA PRO A 204 -20.95 13.57 -22.96
C PRO A 204 -20.62 14.51 -21.79
N TYR A 205 -21.15 15.73 -21.79
CA TYR A 205 -20.91 16.74 -20.76
C TYR A 205 -22.10 16.82 -19.80
N GLY A 206 -21.83 16.69 -18.49
CA GLY A 206 -22.83 16.94 -17.43
C GLY A 206 -23.29 15.72 -16.64
N VAL A 207 -22.79 14.51 -16.93
CA VAL A 207 -23.03 13.34 -16.08
C VAL A 207 -21.93 13.22 -15.04
N ALA A 208 -22.29 13.42 -13.76
CA ALA A 208 -21.36 13.24 -12.65
C ALA A 208 -20.88 11.78 -12.54
N THR A 209 -19.60 11.61 -12.19
CA THR A 209 -19.06 10.29 -11.83
C THR A 209 -19.68 9.80 -10.52
N VAL A 210 -19.67 8.49 -10.26
CA VAL A 210 -20.21 7.93 -9.01
C VAL A 210 -19.48 8.51 -7.79
N VAL A 211 -18.17 8.76 -7.91
CA VAL A 211 -17.39 9.34 -6.81
C VAL A 211 -17.76 10.79 -6.52
N GLU A 212 -18.11 11.57 -7.55
CA GLU A 212 -18.65 12.93 -7.38
C GLU A 212 -20.08 12.93 -6.82
N LEU A 213 -20.85 11.87 -7.10
CA LEU A 213 -22.23 11.76 -6.64
C LEU A 213 -22.34 11.39 -5.15
N PHE A 214 -21.35 10.66 -4.62
CA PHE A 214 -21.35 10.12 -3.25
C PHE A 214 -20.09 10.48 -2.44
N PRO A 215 -19.71 11.77 -2.34
CA PRO A 215 -18.51 12.16 -1.61
C PRO A 215 -18.66 11.90 -0.11
N GLN A 216 -19.87 11.99 0.45
CA GLN A 216 -20.10 11.81 1.89
C GLN A 216 -19.99 10.34 2.30
N GLU A 217 -20.49 9.45 1.47
CA GLU A 217 -20.48 8.00 1.62
C GLU A 217 -19.07 7.42 1.50
N ILE A 218 -18.13 8.19 0.94
CA ILE A 218 -16.70 7.87 0.87
C ILE A 218 -15.93 8.56 1.99
N LEU A 219 -16.07 9.88 2.15
CA LEU A 219 -15.22 10.66 3.07
C LEU A 219 -15.55 10.37 4.54
N TYR A 220 -16.82 10.31 4.94
CA TYR A 220 -17.16 10.08 6.35
C TYR A 220 -16.68 8.72 6.87
N PRO A 221 -16.88 7.59 6.15
CA PRO A 221 -16.38 6.30 6.62
C PRO A 221 -14.85 6.23 6.66
N VAL A 222 -14.16 6.86 5.71
CA VAL A 222 -12.70 6.91 5.68
C VAL A 222 -12.15 7.70 6.86
N PHE A 223 -12.61 8.92 7.11
CA PHE A 223 -12.15 9.70 8.26
C PHE A 223 -12.60 9.10 9.59
N GLY A 224 -13.81 8.53 9.65
CA GLY A 224 -14.30 7.79 10.81
C GLY A 224 -13.42 6.59 11.14
N SER A 225 -12.98 5.82 10.14
CA SER A 225 -12.06 4.70 10.33
C SER A 225 -10.66 5.14 10.77
N LEU A 226 -10.19 6.31 10.33
CA LEU A 226 -8.93 6.90 10.79
C LEU A 226 -9.02 7.30 12.26
N LEU A 227 -10.08 7.99 12.67
CA LEU A 227 -10.34 8.34 14.06
C LEU A 227 -10.47 7.09 14.95
N PHE A 228 -11.16 6.06 14.47
CA PHE A 228 -11.27 4.78 15.16
C PHE A 228 -9.89 4.12 15.33
N SER A 229 -9.06 4.11 14.30
CA SER A 229 -7.69 3.58 14.35
C SER A 229 -6.81 4.33 15.35
N ILE A 230 -6.88 5.67 15.38
CA ILE A 230 -6.18 6.51 16.36
C ILE A 230 -6.66 6.20 17.78
N SER A 231 -7.98 6.09 17.98
CA SER A 231 -8.59 5.82 19.28
C SER A 231 -8.14 4.46 19.83
N VAL A 232 -8.17 3.42 18.99
CA VAL A 232 -7.72 2.07 19.39
C VAL A 232 -6.23 2.05 19.69
N ALA A 233 -5.39 2.71 18.89
CA ALA A 233 -3.96 2.80 19.14
C ALA A 233 -3.64 3.55 20.45
N THR A 234 -4.34 4.67 20.70
CA THR A 234 -4.22 5.47 21.91
C THR A 234 -4.65 4.69 23.15
N LEU A 235 -5.76 3.95 23.06
CA LEU A 235 -6.25 3.11 24.16
C LEU A 235 -5.28 1.97 24.49
N ARG A 236 -4.71 1.32 23.47
CA ARG A 236 -3.66 0.30 23.64
C ARG A 236 -2.41 0.88 24.30
N LEU A 237 -2.00 2.08 23.91
CA LEU A 237 -0.88 2.78 24.54
C LEU A 237 -1.20 3.11 26.00
N TYR A 238 -2.39 3.63 26.27
CA TYR A 238 -2.83 3.97 27.62
C TYR A 238 -2.85 2.74 28.55
N TRP A 239 -3.37 1.61 28.09
CA TRP A 239 -3.35 0.37 28.89
C TRP A 239 -1.94 -0.18 29.14
N SER A 240 -1.01 0.05 28.21
CA SER A 240 0.37 -0.43 28.35
C SER A 240 1.24 0.47 29.23
N THR A 241 1.09 1.79 29.14
CA THR A 241 2.06 2.74 29.70
C THR A 241 1.44 3.94 30.40
N HIS A 242 0.10 3.99 30.52
CA HIS A 242 -0.64 5.12 31.07
C HIS A 242 -0.34 6.47 30.37
N ALA A 243 0.11 6.42 29.11
CA ALA A 243 0.38 7.58 28.29
C ALA A 243 -0.61 7.66 27.13
N LEU A 244 -1.03 8.88 26.77
CA LEU A 244 -1.95 9.11 25.64
C LEU A 244 -1.22 9.39 24.32
N VAL A 245 0.08 9.70 24.37
CA VAL A 245 0.87 10.10 23.20
C VAL A 245 2.23 9.41 23.27
N LEU A 246 2.79 9.02 22.11
CA LEU A 246 4.11 8.39 22.04
C LEU A 246 5.21 9.40 22.38
N ASN A 247 6.11 9.04 23.30
CA ASN A 247 7.34 9.79 23.56
C ASN A 247 8.47 9.28 22.63
N LEU A 248 9.04 10.19 21.84
CA LEU A 248 10.09 9.94 20.85
C LEU A 248 11.51 10.32 21.32
N GLU A 249 11.70 10.71 22.59
CA GLU A 249 13.01 11.11 23.12
C GLU A 249 14.11 10.06 22.90
N TRP A 250 13.77 8.78 23.05
CA TRP A 250 14.72 7.68 22.83
C TRP A 250 15.11 7.50 21.36
N CYS A 251 14.30 7.97 20.41
CA CYS A 251 14.66 7.94 18.99
C CYS A 251 15.82 8.90 18.69
N ALA A 252 15.97 9.97 19.48
CA ALA A 252 17.09 10.89 19.36
C ALA A 252 18.40 10.34 19.94
N SER A 253 18.33 9.42 20.91
CA SER A 253 19.50 8.81 21.54
C SER A 253 20.05 7.59 20.80
N ASN A 254 19.32 7.07 19.81
CA ASN A 254 19.71 5.92 19.00
C ASN A 254 20.34 6.38 17.66
N GLY A 255 21.55 5.93 17.37
CA GLY A 255 22.34 6.28 16.17
C GLY A 255 21.68 5.82 14.86
N PHE A 256 20.94 4.71 14.87
CA PHE A 256 20.17 4.25 13.71
C PHE A 256 18.88 5.07 13.50
N LEU A 257 18.13 5.32 14.57
CA LEU A 257 16.87 6.07 14.48
C LEU A 257 17.07 7.56 14.23
N SER A 258 18.19 8.14 14.66
CA SER A 258 18.56 9.52 14.31
C SER A 258 18.90 9.67 12.82
N HIS A 259 19.38 8.61 12.17
CA HIS A 259 19.55 8.57 10.72
C HIS A 259 18.22 8.36 9.98
N CYS A 260 17.28 7.63 10.57
CA CYS A 260 15.94 7.46 10.02
C CYS A 260 15.11 8.74 10.25
N THR A 261 14.44 9.28 9.23
CA THR A 261 13.58 10.47 9.40
C THR A 261 12.44 10.19 10.39
N VAL A 262 12.53 10.61 11.65
CA VAL A 262 11.51 10.28 12.66
C VAL A 262 10.21 11.06 12.39
N PRO A 263 9.04 10.41 12.35
CA PRO A 263 7.76 11.09 12.14
C PRO A 263 7.40 11.95 13.36
N ARG A 264 6.75 13.09 13.12
CA ARG A 264 6.51 14.10 14.17
C ARG A 264 5.03 14.41 14.47
N VAL A 265 4.10 14.07 13.56
CA VAL A 265 2.67 14.39 13.72
C VAL A 265 1.86 13.14 14.05
N LEU A 266 1.86 12.20 13.10
CA LEU A 266 1.08 10.97 13.15
C LEU A 266 1.97 9.82 12.68
N THR A 267 1.96 8.71 13.41
CA THR A 267 2.74 7.52 13.05
C THR A 267 2.02 6.23 13.41
N SER A 268 2.24 5.22 12.57
CA SER A 268 1.86 3.82 12.74
C SER A 268 3.03 2.92 13.10
N LEU A 269 4.24 3.51 13.16
CA LEU A 269 5.47 2.76 13.42
C LEU A 269 5.59 2.40 14.90
N PRO A 270 6.15 1.23 15.23
CA PRO A 270 6.35 0.80 16.62
C PRO A 270 7.56 1.50 17.25
N LEU A 271 7.47 2.81 17.43
CA LEU A 271 8.51 3.67 18.00
C LEU A 271 8.42 3.79 19.52
N HIS A 272 7.74 2.86 20.18
CA HIS A 272 7.62 2.88 21.64
C HIS A 272 8.85 2.24 22.31
N PRO A 273 9.39 2.79 23.42
CA PRO A 273 10.54 2.21 24.12
C PRO A 273 10.39 0.74 24.53
N SER A 274 9.17 0.25 24.79
CA SER A 274 8.92 -1.17 25.11
C SER A 274 9.22 -2.13 23.95
N GLN A 275 9.27 -1.61 22.71
CA GLN A 275 9.65 -2.36 21.52
C GLN A 275 11.16 -2.32 21.26
N ALA A 276 11.93 -1.61 22.10
CA ALA A 276 13.37 -1.66 22.11
C ALA A 276 13.88 -2.77 23.06
N ILE A 277 15.17 -3.08 23.00
CA ILE A 277 15.84 -3.96 23.94
C ILE A 277 16.81 -3.11 24.76
N LYS A 278 16.66 -3.14 26.07
CA LYS A 278 17.62 -2.50 26.98
C LYS A 278 18.72 -3.51 27.31
N ILE A 279 19.96 -3.21 26.94
CA ILE A 279 21.15 -4.00 27.32
C ILE A 279 22.04 -3.06 28.13
N GLY A 280 22.14 -3.32 29.44
CA GLY A 280 22.79 -2.39 30.38
C GLY A 280 22.11 -1.02 30.39
N ASN A 281 22.89 0.04 30.17
CA ASN A 281 22.42 1.43 30.17
C ASN A 281 21.99 1.95 28.78
N LYS A 282 22.11 1.14 27.73
CA LYS A 282 21.79 1.55 26.35
C LYS A 282 20.51 0.89 25.85
N ILE A 283 19.78 1.60 24.98
CA ILE A 283 18.53 1.14 24.35
C ILE A 283 18.83 0.82 22.88
N PHE A 284 18.61 -0.44 22.51
CA PHE A 284 18.85 -0.97 21.17
C PHE A 284 17.54 -1.13 20.40
N CYS A 285 17.55 -0.75 19.13
CA CYS A 285 16.48 -1.02 18.19
C CYS A 285 16.47 -2.51 17.83
N ARG A 286 15.30 -3.15 17.90
CA ARG A 286 15.13 -4.54 17.48
C ARG A 286 15.25 -4.67 15.96
N PRO A 287 15.77 -5.78 15.44
CA PRO A 287 15.75 -6.05 14.01
C PRO A 287 14.34 -6.02 13.38
N SER A 288 13.30 -6.39 14.15
CA SER A 288 11.89 -6.32 13.70
C SER A 288 11.44 -4.89 13.45
N THR A 289 11.87 -3.98 14.31
CA THR A 289 11.59 -2.55 14.20
C THR A 289 12.35 -1.96 13.03
N MET A 290 13.60 -2.38 12.80
CA MET A 290 14.37 -2.01 11.60
C MET A 290 13.69 -2.45 10.30
N ALA A 291 13.16 -3.68 10.25
CA ALA A 291 12.39 -4.20 9.12
C ALA A 291 11.12 -3.38 8.85
N LEU A 292 10.36 -3.05 9.91
CA LEU A 292 9.18 -2.19 9.83
C LEU A 292 9.52 -0.75 9.43
N LEU A 293 10.74 -0.30 9.72
CA LEU A 293 11.26 0.98 9.27
C LEU A 293 11.70 0.99 7.80
N GLY A 294 11.64 -0.14 7.11
CA GLY A 294 11.98 -0.27 5.69
C GLY A 294 13.44 -0.63 5.43
N TYR A 295 14.15 -1.18 6.43
CA TYR A 295 15.54 -1.59 6.31
C TYR A 295 15.72 -3.09 6.58
N ALA A 296 16.65 -3.72 5.87
CA ALA A 296 17.01 -5.11 6.01
C ALA A 296 18.52 -5.24 6.29
N SER A 297 18.88 -6.25 7.07
CA SER A 297 20.27 -6.56 7.38
C SER A 297 20.78 -7.70 6.51
N VAL A 298 21.98 -7.53 5.99
CA VAL A 298 22.61 -8.45 5.04
C VAL A 298 24.05 -8.69 5.48
N THR A 299 24.48 -9.94 5.44
CA THR A 299 25.84 -10.36 5.79
C THR A 299 26.49 -11.07 4.61
N GLU A 300 27.81 -11.01 4.54
CA GLU A 300 28.55 -11.80 3.56
C GLU A 300 28.34 -13.29 3.82
N THR A 301 28.09 -14.02 2.74
CA THR A 301 28.07 -15.48 2.78
C THR A 301 29.52 -15.91 2.88
N GLU A 302 29.89 -16.51 4.00
CA GLU A 302 31.19 -17.16 4.10
C GLU A 302 31.29 -18.17 2.95
N LYS A 303 32.31 -18.03 2.10
CA LYS A 303 32.65 -19.09 1.16
C LYS A 303 32.93 -20.30 2.04
N HIS A 304 32.04 -21.29 2.04
CA HIS A 304 32.34 -22.60 2.61
C HIS A 304 33.57 -23.11 1.86
N SER A 305 34.75 -22.88 2.42
CA SER A 305 35.93 -23.61 2.05
C SER A 305 35.63 -25.06 2.43
N LEU A 306 35.30 -25.88 1.44
CA LEU A 306 35.36 -27.33 1.54
C LEU A 306 36.84 -27.69 1.73
N GLY A 307 37.34 -27.51 2.93
CA GLY A 307 38.75 -27.66 3.29
C GLY A 307 38.94 -27.34 4.76
N VAL A 308 39.78 -28.13 5.42
CA VAL A 308 40.19 -27.91 6.81
C VAL A 308 40.78 -26.51 6.92
N VAL A 309 40.03 -25.58 7.53
CA VAL A 309 40.50 -24.22 7.77
C VAL A 309 41.57 -24.30 8.86
N PRO A 310 42.83 -23.89 8.60
CA PRO A 310 43.84 -23.83 9.64
C PRO A 310 43.40 -22.84 10.71
N TYR A 311 43.59 -23.20 11.99
CA TYR A 311 43.31 -22.34 13.12
C TYR A 311 44.11 -21.04 12.99
N ASP A 312 43.42 -19.95 12.65
CA ASP A 312 44.00 -18.61 12.62
C ASP A 312 43.79 -17.99 14.02
N PRO A 313 44.87 -17.65 14.76
CA PRO A 313 44.77 -17.08 16.11
C PRO A 313 44.28 -15.62 16.13
N LYS A 314 43.94 -15.04 14.97
CA LYS A 314 43.27 -13.74 14.89
C LYS A 314 41.78 -13.94 15.16
N PRO A 315 41.14 -13.11 16.01
CA PRO A 315 39.71 -13.23 16.27
C PRO A 315 38.97 -13.23 14.94
N HIS A 316 38.05 -14.18 14.75
CA HIS A 316 37.15 -14.21 13.60
C HIS A 316 36.76 -12.78 13.23
N LYS A 317 37.04 -12.36 11.99
CA LYS A 317 36.64 -11.03 11.49
C LYS A 317 35.19 -10.84 11.91
N VAL A 318 34.96 -9.87 12.80
CA VAL A 318 33.62 -9.54 13.30
C VAL A 318 32.76 -9.35 12.06
N THR A 319 31.79 -10.25 11.84
CA THR A 319 31.01 -10.29 10.60
C THR A 319 30.26 -8.98 10.48
N GLU A 320 30.73 -8.09 9.61
CA GLU A 320 30.10 -6.80 9.37
C GLU A 320 28.69 -7.05 8.82
N THR A 321 27.70 -6.41 9.44
CA THR A 321 26.32 -6.51 8.98
C THR A 321 25.96 -5.23 8.25
N TYR A 322 25.68 -5.33 6.96
CA TYR A 322 25.29 -4.22 6.10
C TYR A 322 23.78 -3.98 6.21
N VAL A 323 23.38 -2.72 6.28
CA VAL A 323 21.96 -2.31 6.32
C VAL A 323 21.59 -1.74 4.96
N VAL A 324 20.60 -2.33 4.31
CA VAL A 324 20.08 -1.90 3.00
C VAL A 324 18.58 -1.59 3.10
N SER A 325 18.03 -0.81 2.16
CA SER A 325 16.57 -0.67 2.09
C SER A 325 15.91 -2.00 1.69
N VAL A 326 14.72 -2.27 2.20
CA VAL A 326 13.93 -3.47 1.86
C VAL A 326 13.65 -3.56 0.35
N TYR A 327 13.46 -2.43 -0.34
CA TYR A 327 13.28 -2.41 -1.80
C TYR A 327 14.45 -3.04 -2.55
N TRP A 328 15.64 -2.86 -2.01
CA TRP A 328 16.89 -3.30 -2.61
C TRP A 328 17.31 -4.70 -2.17
N LEU A 329 16.58 -5.33 -1.23
CA LEU A 329 16.95 -6.61 -0.65
C LEU A 329 17.07 -7.72 -1.71
N GLY A 330 16.12 -7.80 -2.64
CA GLY A 330 16.18 -8.79 -3.72
C GLY A 330 17.39 -8.59 -4.65
N LEU A 331 17.76 -7.33 -4.90
CA LEU A 331 18.92 -6.99 -5.72
C LEU A 331 20.25 -7.23 -4.98
N ALA A 332 20.28 -7.07 -3.66
CA ALA A 332 21.43 -7.37 -2.83
C ALA A 332 21.82 -8.86 -2.83
N MET A 333 20.85 -9.75 -3.08
CA MET A 333 21.05 -11.21 -3.10
C MET A 333 21.36 -11.77 -4.50
N LEU A 334 21.44 -10.91 -5.52
CA LEU A 334 21.68 -11.40 -6.87
C LEU A 334 23.05 -12.08 -6.99
N PRO A 335 23.16 -13.12 -7.85
CA PRO A 335 24.45 -13.74 -8.14
C PRO A 335 25.45 -12.73 -8.69
N THR A 336 26.74 -13.04 -8.58
CA THR A 336 27.84 -12.17 -9.04
C THR A 336 27.76 -11.82 -10.53
N THR A 337 27.08 -12.64 -11.35
CA THR A 337 26.80 -12.34 -12.76
C THR A 337 25.96 -11.08 -12.97
N PHE A 338 25.18 -10.67 -11.97
CA PHE A 338 24.37 -9.45 -11.98
C PHE A 338 24.89 -8.39 -10.98
N ALA A 339 26.18 -8.45 -10.61
CA ALA A 339 26.76 -7.57 -9.59
C ALA A 339 26.72 -6.06 -9.92
N TRP A 340 26.48 -5.70 -11.18
CA TRP A 340 26.29 -4.31 -11.62
C TRP A 340 24.99 -3.67 -11.09
N LEU A 341 24.00 -4.48 -10.69
CA LEU A 341 22.72 -4.04 -10.12
C LEU A 341 22.75 -3.95 -8.58
N ARG A 342 23.93 -4.05 -7.96
CA ARG A 342 24.04 -4.05 -6.50
C ARG A 342 23.61 -2.71 -5.90
N PRO A 343 22.82 -2.74 -4.82
CA PRO A 343 22.27 -1.53 -4.26
C PRO A 343 23.22 -0.81 -3.31
N SER A 344 22.88 0.44 -3.03
CA SER A 344 23.54 1.27 -2.04
C SER A 344 23.23 0.81 -0.61
N VAL A 345 24.24 0.89 0.25
CA VAL A 345 24.22 0.55 1.67
C VAL A 345 23.86 1.80 2.48
N ALA A 346 22.88 1.68 3.36
CA ALA A 346 22.46 2.77 4.27
C ALA A 346 23.43 2.94 5.45
N GLY A 347 24.13 1.88 5.85
CA GLY A 347 25.18 1.91 6.85
C GLY A 347 25.65 0.51 7.25
N VAL A 348 26.65 0.46 8.12
CA VAL A 348 27.24 -0.78 8.61
C VAL A 348 27.03 -0.88 10.11
N VAL A 349 26.64 -2.07 10.58
CA VAL A 349 26.55 -2.40 11.99
C VAL A 349 27.81 -3.17 12.38
N VAL A 350 28.63 -2.55 13.22
CA VAL A 350 29.84 -3.15 13.81
C VAL A 350 29.64 -3.15 15.32
N GLU A 351 29.72 -4.32 15.95
CA GLU A 351 29.54 -4.46 17.42
C GLU A 351 28.25 -3.82 17.95
N ASN A 352 27.12 -4.01 17.25
CA ASN A 352 25.81 -3.43 17.59
C ASN A 352 25.73 -1.89 17.54
N HIS A 353 26.74 -1.21 17.01
CA HIS A 353 26.75 0.22 16.75
C HIS A 353 26.51 0.52 15.27
N PHE A 354 25.53 1.39 14.99
CA PHE A 354 25.30 1.85 13.62
C PHE A 354 26.35 2.91 13.23
N LYS A 355 27.10 2.64 12.17
CA LYS A 355 28.00 3.62 11.55
C LYS A 355 27.44 4.01 10.19
N VAL A 356 27.15 5.31 10.03
CA VAL A 356 26.76 5.89 8.74
C VAL A 356 27.97 5.88 7.82
N GLN A 357 27.84 5.27 6.65
CA GLN A 357 28.90 5.24 5.65
C GLN A 357 28.86 6.56 4.86
N ARG A 358 29.68 7.54 5.27
CA ARG A 358 29.76 8.89 4.64
C ARG A 358 30.81 8.97 3.50
N GLN A 359 31.04 7.90 2.74
CA GLN A 359 32.06 7.86 1.69
C GLN A 359 31.47 8.07 0.29
N PRO A 360 32.23 8.60 -0.70
CA PRO A 360 31.67 9.06 -1.97
C PRO A 360 31.01 7.94 -2.79
N ARG A 361 29.89 8.29 -3.45
CA ARG A 361 28.95 7.54 -4.33
C ARG A 361 29.42 6.27 -5.06
N THR A 362 30.71 6.09 -5.34
CA THR A 362 31.27 4.89 -5.97
C THR A 362 31.66 3.78 -4.97
N ALA A 363 31.77 4.11 -3.67
CA ALA A 363 32.11 3.18 -2.59
C ALA A 363 30.91 2.84 -1.67
N GLU A 364 29.71 3.32 -2.00
CA GLU A 364 28.48 3.14 -1.21
C GLU A 364 27.69 1.87 -1.58
N ALA A 365 28.10 1.14 -2.62
CA ALA A 365 27.44 -0.09 -3.07
C ALA A 365 28.05 -1.33 -2.39
N LEU A 366 27.22 -2.34 -2.16
CA LEU A 366 27.67 -3.66 -1.74
C LEU A 366 28.77 -4.18 -2.68
N ASP A 367 29.83 -4.77 -2.13
CA ASP A 367 30.99 -5.22 -2.90
C ASP A 367 30.56 -6.22 -3.97
N ARG A 368 31.08 -6.09 -5.19
CA ARG A 368 30.64 -6.85 -6.37
C ARG A 368 31.06 -8.31 -6.33
N ASP A 369 32.15 -8.61 -5.61
CA ASP A 369 32.80 -9.92 -5.62
C ASP A 369 32.29 -10.87 -4.54
N HIS A 370 31.53 -10.36 -3.57
CA HIS A 370 31.01 -11.13 -2.43
C HIS A 370 29.56 -11.55 -2.63
N VAL A 371 29.17 -12.75 -2.22
CA VAL A 371 27.75 -13.16 -2.25
C VAL A 371 27.13 -12.84 -0.90
N TYR A 372 25.99 -12.15 -0.91
CA TYR A 372 25.34 -11.71 0.31
C TYR A 372 24.12 -12.55 0.66
N ARG A 373 23.88 -12.74 1.96
CA ARG A 373 22.71 -13.45 2.49
C ARG A 373 21.96 -12.57 3.47
N TYR A 374 20.63 -12.63 3.42
CA TYR A 374 19.81 -12.00 4.45
C TYR A 374 20.09 -12.62 5.81
N THR A 375 20.35 -11.76 6.78
CA THR A 375 20.42 -12.12 8.19
C THR A 375 19.20 -11.55 8.91
N ARG A 376 18.79 -12.21 9.99
CA ARG A 376 17.71 -11.72 10.86
C ARG A 376 18.09 -10.43 11.61
N GLY A 377 19.34 -9.97 11.43
CA GLY A 377 19.87 -8.72 11.96
C GLY A 377 20.29 -8.82 13.43
N ASN A 378 21.16 -7.89 13.83
CA ASN A 378 21.56 -7.70 15.22
C ASN A 378 20.84 -6.48 15.81
N CYS A 379 20.77 -6.40 17.14
CA CYS A 379 20.19 -5.23 17.81
C CYS A 379 21.11 -4.02 17.61
N VAL A 380 20.56 -2.85 17.32
CA VAL A 380 21.37 -1.69 16.89
C VAL A 380 21.16 -0.48 17.78
N THR A 381 22.26 0.11 18.27
CA THR A 381 22.26 1.36 19.02
C THR A 381 22.43 2.58 18.16
#